data_AF-A0A432RWU5-F1
#
_entry.id   AF-A0A432RWU5-F1
#
_cell.length_a   1.000
_cell.length_b   1.000
_cell.length_c   1.000
_cell.angle_alpha   90.00
_cell.angle_beta   90.00
_cell.angle_gamma   90.00
#
_symmetry.space_group_name_H-M   'P 1'
#
loop_
_entity.id
_entity.type
_entity.pdbx_description
1 polymer ?
#
loop_
_entity_poly.entity_id
_entity_poly.type
_entity_poly.pdbx_seq_one_letter_code
_entity_poly.pdbx_strand_id
1 'polypeptide(L)'
;MEKNQEAKINYPCEWEFCVFGKDKEKLHDAIKECLPNHFDHKHSKSHKSFHSQKAKVIVNSEEERNELYKKLQEHPEVKFIL
;
A
#
# COMPACT_ATOMS: atom_id res chain seq x y z
N MET A 1 27.90 3.00 -19.19
CA MET A 1 26.46 2.65 -19.13
C MET A 1 26.29 1.75 -17.93
N GLU A 2 26.11 2.37 -16.76
CA GLU A 2 25.95 1.63 -15.51
C GLU A 2 24.57 0.99 -15.50
N LYS A 3 24.61 -0.33 -15.29
CA LYS A 3 23.47 -1.23 -15.27
C LYS A 3 22.49 -0.74 -14.23
N ASN A 4 21.22 -0.59 -14.60
CA ASN A 4 20.13 -0.62 -13.64
C ASN A 4 20.35 -1.85 -12.77
N GLN A 5 20.80 -1.64 -11.54
CA GLN A 5 20.81 -2.68 -10.53
C GLN A 5 19.33 -2.92 -10.24
N GLU A 6 18.72 -3.81 -11.01
CA GLU A 6 17.49 -4.47 -10.61
C GLU A 6 17.79 -5.04 -9.24
N ALA A 7 17.38 -4.31 -8.19
CA ALA A 7 17.49 -4.77 -6.83
C ALA A 7 16.85 -6.16 -6.86
N LYS A 8 17.66 -7.21 -6.62
CA LYS A 8 17.16 -8.57 -6.56
C LYS A 8 16.26 -8.62 -5.33
N ILE A 9 15.00 -8.24 -5.50
CA ILE A 9 13.99 -8.33 -4.46
C ILE A 9 13.74 -9.83 -4.31
N ASN A 10 14.19 -10.37 -3.17
CA ASN A 10 14.04 -11.78 -2.85
C ASN A 10 12.61 -12.03 -2.37
N TYR A 11 11.69 -12.25 -3.30
CA TYR A 11 10.33 -12.61 -2.95
C TYR A 11 10.25 -14.01 -2.29
N PRO A 12 9.34 -14.24 -1.33
CA PRO A 12 8.40 -13.27 -0.76
C PRO A 12 9.08 -12.22 0.13
N CYS A 13 8.67 -10.96 -0.03
CA CYS A 13 9.15 -9.82 0.76
C CYS A 13 7.98 -9.09 1.41
N GLU A 14 8.19 -8.58 2.62
CA GLU A 14 7.26 -7.66 3.26
C GLU A 14 7.37 -6.26 2.62
N TRP A 15 6.27 -5.78 2.04
CA TRP A 15 6.14 -4.47 1.45
C TRP A 15 5.19 -3.61 2.29
N GLU A 16 5.58 -2.39 2.62
CA GLU A 16 4.73 -1.44 3.34
C GLU A 16 4.24 -0.37 2.37
N PHE A 17 2.93 -0.35 2.09
CA PHE A 17 2.27 0.73 1.37
C PHE A 17 1.77 1.77 2.36
N CYS A 18 2.14 3.03 2.18
CA CYS A 18 1.63 4.12 3.00
C CYS A 18 0.59 4.89 2.18
N VAL A 19 -0.67 4.56 2.41
CA VAL A 19 -1.80 5.21 1.74
C VAL A 19 -2.27 6.42 2.54
N PHE A 20 -2.61 7.50 1.83
CA PHE A 20 -3.09 8.75 2.38
C PHE A 20 -4.46 9.05 1.77
N GLY A 21 -5.41 9.47 2.59
CA GLY A 21 -6.71 9.91 2.12
C GLY A 21 -7.42 10.82 3.11
N LYS A 22 -8.61 11.25 2.70
CA LYS A 22 -9.48 12.12 3.52
C LYS A 22 -10.29 11.32 4.53
N ASP A 23 -10.64 10.08 4.22
CA ASP A 23 -11.57 9.27 5.00
C ASP A 23 -10.90 7.97 5.46
N LYS A 24 -10.62 7.86 6.76
CA LYS A 24 -9.92 6.68 7.31
C LYS A 24 -10.69 5.38 7.10
N GLU A 25 -12.01 5.41 7.25
CA GLU A 25 -12.84 4.20 7.25
C GLU A 25 -12.91 3.61 5.86
N LYS A 26 -13.11 4.46 4.86
CA LYS A 26 -13.15 4.03 3.47
C LYS A 26 -11.77 3.66 2.92
N LEU A 27 -10.72 4.36 3.35
CA LEU A 27 -9.36 3.96 3.02
C LEU A 27 -9.03 2.58 3.63
N HIS A 28 -9.49 2.33 4.85
CA HIS A 28 -9.34 1.02 5.50
C HIS A 28 -10.09 -0.06 4.73
N ASP A 29 -11.34 0.22 4.31
CA ASP A 29 -12.15 -0.71 3.53
C ASP A 29 -11.52 -1.00 2.16
N ALA A 30 -11.02 0.02 1.47
CA ALA A 30 -10.30 -0.12 0.20
C ALA A 30 -9.02 -0.97 0.35
N ILE A 31 -8.22 -0.73 1.41
CA ILE A 31 -7.04 -1.55 1.71
C ILE A 31 -7.48 -2.99 1.96
N LYS A 32 -8.52 -3.21 2.75
CA LYS A 32 -9.02 -4.55 3.09
C LYS A 32 -9.59 -5.29 1.87
N GLU A 33 -10.23 -4.57 0.96
CA GLU A 33 -10.75 -5.10 -0.30
C GLU A 33 -9.60 -5.44 -1.28
N CYS A 34 -8.57 -4.59 -1.34
CA CYS A 34 -7.37 -4.84 -2.13
C CYS A 34 -6.51 -5.98 -1.58
N LEU A 35 -6.42 -6.08 -0.25
CA LEU A 35 -5.51 -6.94 0.49
C LEU A 35 -6.31 -7.87 1.42
N PRO A 36 -6.89 -8.96 0.90
CA PRO A 36 -7.66 -9.89 1.72
C PRO A 36 -6.78 -10.70 2.68
N ASN A 37 -5.46 -10.80 2.41
CA ASN A 37 -4.55 -11.67 3.15
C ASN A 37 -3.51 -10.84 3.92
N HIS A 38 -3.61 -10.88 5.25
CA HIS A 38 -2.55 -10.52 6.19
C HIS A 38 -1.92 -9.14 5.97
N PHE A 39 -2.71 -8.07 6.15
CA PHE A 39 -2.16 -6.72 6.23
C PHE A 39 -2.10 -6.18 7.66
N ASP A 40 -0.92 -5.70 8.06
CA ASP A 40 -0.77 -4.94 9.31
C ASP A 40 -1.16 -3.50 9.02
N HIS A 41 -2.28 -3.06 9.58
CA HIS A 41 -2.72 -1.68 9.48
C HIS A 41 -2.27 -0.89 10.70
N LYS A 42 -1.47 0.15 10.50
CA LYS A 42 -1.19 1.13 11.55
C LYS A 42 -1.88 2.45 11.26
N HIS A 43 -2.74 2.86 12.18
CA HIS A 43 -3.29 4.20 12.22
C HIS A 43 -2.18 5.20 12.57
N SER A 44 -1.78 6.02 11.61
CA SER A 44 -0.87 7.14 11.86
C SER A 44 -1.66 8.39 12.30
N LYS A 45 -1.06 9.17 13.21
CA LYS A 45 -1.71 10.29 13.91
C LYS A 45 -2.48 11.21 12.95
N SER A 46 -3.77 11.36 13.20
CA SER A 46 -4.68 12.20 12.41
C SER A 46 -4.41 13.67 12.69
N HIS A 47 -3.82 14.39 11.73
CA HIS A 47 -3.67 15.84 11.83
C HIS A 47 -4.90 16.52 11.22
N LYS A 48 -5.97 16.65 12.01
CA LYS A 48 -7.21 17.44 11.84
C LYS A 48 -8.02 17.35 10.52
N SER A 49 -7.49 16.83 9.40
CA SER A 49 -8.19 16.76 8.10
C SER A 49 -7.72 15.65 7.16
N PHE A 50 -6.62 14.95 7.46
CA PHE A 50 -6.08 13.88 6.60
C PHE A 50 -5.67 12.66 7.43
N HIS A 51 -5.93 11.48 6.88
CA HIS A 51 -5.61 10.19 7.47
C HIS A 51 -4.59 9.45 6.62
N SER A 52 -3.54 8.94 7.27
CA SER A 52 -2.57 8.06 6.66
C SER A 52 -2.66 6.68 7.32
N GLN A 53 -2.62 5.65 6.48
CA GLN A 53 -2.59 4.27 6.91
C GLN A 53 -1.42 3.56 6.24
N LYS A 54 -0.68 2.82 7.05
CA LYS A 54 0.36 1.93 6.57
C LYS A 54 -0.24 0.54 6.46
N ALA A 55 -0.18 -0.06 5.28
CA ALA A 55 -0.60 -1.42 5.00
C ALA A 55 0.65 -2.23 4.66
N LYS A 56 1.03 -3.15 5.54
CA LYS A 56 2.12 -4.10 5.27
C LYS A 56 1.55 -5.33 4.60
N VAL A 57 2.13 -5.80 3.51
CA VAL A 57 1.70 -7.01 2.80
C VAL A 57 2.92 -7.81 2.37
N ILE A 58 2.80 -9.14 2.39
CA ILE A 58 3.82 -10.01 1.82
C ILE A 58 3.52 -10.18 0.34
N VAL A 59 4.39 -9.65 -0.51
CA VAL A 59 4.31 -9.83 -1.97
C VAL A 59 5.24 -10.96 -2.37
N ASN A 60 4.77 -11.87 -3.23
CA ASN A 60 5.57 -13.00 -3.73
C ASN A 60 6.17 -12.70 -5.11
N SER A 61 5.79 -11.59 -5.74
CA SER A 61 6.30 -11.16 -7.05
C SER A 61 6.13 -9.66 -7.26
N GLU A 62 6.89 -9.10 -8.21
CA GLU A 62 6.74 -7.70 -8.62
C GLU A 62 5.34 -7.43 -9.18
N GLU A 63 4.79 -8.39 -9.92
CA GLU A 63 3.45 -8.32 -10.51
C GLU A 63 2.38 -8.12 -9.42
N GLU A 64 2.40 -8.96 -8.36
CA GLU A 64 1.49 -8.81 -7.22
C GLU A 64 1.61 -7.43 -6.57
N ARG A 65 2.84 -6.95 -6.33
CA ARG A 65 3.08 -5.61 -5.78
C ARG A 65 2.45 -4.54 -6.67
N ASN A 66 2.64 -4.63 -7.98
CA ASN A 66 2.19 -3.63 -8.93
C ASN A 66 0.67 -3.64 -9.07
N GLU A 67 0.04 -4.82 -9.06
CA GLU A 67 -1.42 -4.96 -9.04
C GLU A 67 -2.03 -4.36 -7.76
N LEU A 68 -1.44 -4.63 -6.59
CA LEU A 68 -1.88 -4.08 -5.31
C LEU A 68 -1.75 -2.56 -5.29
N TYR A 69 -0.61 -2.02 -5.74
CA TYR A 69 -0.40 -0.58 -5.85
C TYR A 69 -1.45 0.06 -6.76
N LYS A 70 -1.70 -0.54 -7.92
CA LYS A 70 -2.63 0.00 -8.91
C LYS A 70 -4.07 -0.06 -8.42
N LYS A 71 -4.51 -1.16 -7.81
CA LYS A 71 -5.83 -1.25 -7.18
C LYS A 71 -6.02 -0.17 -6.13
N LEU A 72 -5.06 -0.06 -5.20
CA LEU A 72 -5.11 0.99 -4.17
C LEU A 72 -5.14 2.39 -4.80
N GLN A 73 -4.35 2.65 -5.85
CA GLN A 73 -4.30 3.96 -6.50
C GLN A 73 -5.57 4.28 -7.28
N GLU A 74 -6.24 3.27 -7.87
CA GLU A 74 -7.50 3.45 -8.58
C GLU A 74 -8.69 3.64 -7.64
N HIS A 75 -8.56 3.34 -6.34
CA HIS A 75 -9.63 3.62 -5.39
C HIS A 75 -9.81 5.13 -5.16
N PRO A 76 -11.05 5.66 -5.26
CA PRO A 76 -11.34 7.10 -5.16
C PRO A 76 -11.01 7.71 -3.79
N GLU A 77 -10.87 6.85 -2.78
CA GLU A 77 -10.60 7.20 -1.39
C GLU A 77 -9.11 7.40 -1.12
N VAL A 78 -8.26 6.79 -1.95
CA VAL A 78 -6.81 6.90 -1.89
C VAL A 78 -6.38 8.15 -2.66
N LYS A 79 -5.90 9.14 -1.92
CA LYS A 79 -5.35 10.38 -2.50
C LYS A 79 -3.91 10.19 -2.96
N PHE A 80 -3.14 9.40 -2.22
CA PHE A 80 -1.72 9.22 -2.48
C PHE A 80 -1.21 7.93 -1.85
N ILE A 81 -0.20 7.29 -2.46
CA ILE A 81 0.46 6.09 -1.96
C ILE A 81 1.98 6.33 -2.00
N LEU A 82 2.66 6.03 -0.88
CA LEU A 82 4.12 5.95 -0.78
C LEU A 82 4.57 4.49 -0.61
#